data_AF-A0A6G9W4C8-F1
#
_entry.id   AF-A0A6G9W4C8-F1
#
_cell.length_a   1.000
_cell.length_b   1.000
_cell.length_c   1.000
_cell.angle_alpha   90.00
_cell.angle_beta   90.00
_cell.angle_gamma   90.00
#
_symmetry.space_group_name_H-M   'P 1'
#
loop_
_entity.id
_entity.type
_entity.pdbx_description
1 polymer ?
#
loop_
_entity_poly.entity_id
_entity_poly.type
_entity_poly.pdbx_seq_one_letter_code
_entity_poly.pdbx_strand_id
1 'polypeptide(L)'
;MPRHYRRLYPSRPRTKYSIEQTAWTVNPAPGATEYVSIVPPSDAQGMRKVKHLTVSLAFGASSPMYWAIIYVPQGYQVQNPSFPNNESVSGGTPFYPANQFIMDSGVLDSQAGPARIHCRQSRNLNSGDQIYILIGNTSDGSANKVFGHTSYAIAYT
;
A
#
# COMPACT_ATOMS: atom_id res chain seq x y z
N MET A 1 49.71 26.65 -30.31
CA MET A 1 49.48 25.96 -29.01
C MET A 1 48.14 25.26 -29.07
N PRO A 2 48.05 23.92 -28.94
CA PRO A 2 46.78 23.20 -29.02
C PRO A 2 45.94 23.45 -27.75
N ARG A 3 44.70 23.92 -27.89
CA ARG A 3 43.75 24.05 -26.77
C ARG A 3 43.13 22.69 -26.46
N HIS A 4 43.55 22.06 -25.37
CA HIS A 4 42.84 20.91 -24.82
C HIS A 4 41.52 21.36 -24.21
N TYR A 5 40.40 21.04 -24.87
CA TYR A 5 39.07 21.19 -24.28
C TYR A 5 38.81 20.04 -23.31
N ARG A 6 38.73 20.36 -22.01
CA ARG A 6 38.28 19.42 -20.98
C ARG A 6 36.78 19.18 -21.20
N ARG A 7 36.40 17.97 -21.62
CA ARG A 7 34.97 17.56 -21.63
C ARG A 7 34.46 17.57 -20.19
N LEU A 8 33.70 18.59 -19.83
CA LEU A 8 32.88 18.57 -18.63
C LEU A 8 31.80 17.51 -18.86
N TYR A 9 31.89 16.39 -18.14
CA TYR A 9 30.79 15.44 -18.11
C TYR A 9 29.56 16.18 -17.57
N PRO A 10 28.41 16.14 -18.26
CA PRO A 10 27.21 16.77 -17.76
C PRO A 10 26.88 16.14 -16.39
N SER A 11 26.76 17.00 -15.37
CA SER A 11 26.32 16.58 -14.05
C SER A 11 24.99 15.86 -14.21
N ARG A 12 24.94 14.58 -13.80
CA ARG A 12 23.69 13.81 -13.89
C ARG A 12 22.64 14.53 -13.04
N PRO A 13 21.47 14.88 -13.58
CA PRO A 13 20.44 15.55 -12.81
C PRO A 13 20.09 14.68 -11.60
N ARG A 14 20.03 15.30 -10.42
CA ARG A 14 19.63 14.61 -9.19
C ARG A 14 18.28 13.95 -9.42
N THR A 15 18.17 12.67 -9.07
CA THR A 15 16.91 11.93 -9.18
C THR A 15 15.86 12.64 -8.35
N LYS A 16 14.77 13.06 -9.01
CA LYS A 16 13.66 13.79 -8.38
C LYS A 16 12.96 12.96 -7.30
N TYR A 17 13.00 11.64 -7.42
CA TYR A 17 12.34 10.70 -6.53
C TYR A 17 13.37 9.88 -5.76
N SER A 18 13.12 9.71 -4.45
CA SER A 18 13.71 8.66 -3.62
C SER A 18 12.87 7.39 -3.74
N ILE A 19 13.51 6.23 -3.63
CA ILE A 19 12.81 4.94 -3.53
C ILE A 19 12.83 4.55 -2.05
N GLU A 20 11.65 4.37 -1.48
CA GLU A 20 11.47 3.92 -0.10
C GLU A 20 10.98 2.48 -0.09
N GLN A 21 11.35 1.76 0.97
CA GLN A 21 11.02 0.35 1.15
C GLN A 21 10.69 0.06 2.62
N THR A 22 9.62 -0.67 2.86
CA THR A 22 9.18 -1.05 4.21
C THR A 22 8.72 -2.51 4.23
N ALA A 23 9.19 -3.27 5.21
CA ALA A 23 8.71 -4.62 5.49
C ALA A 23 7.75 -4.59 6.68
N TRP A 24 6.74 -5.43 6.64
CA TRP A 24 5.70 -5.48 7.66
C TRP A 24 5.07 -6.87 7.74
N THR A 25 4.35 -7.12 8.82
CA THR A 25 3.58 -8.35 8.99
C THR A 25 2.26 -8.04 9.67
N VAL A 26 1.23 -8.79 9.30
CA VAL A 26 -0.10 -8.77 9.94
C VAL A 26 -0.52 -10.20 10.21
N ASN A 27 -1.40 -10.39 11.17
CA ASN A 27 -1.95 -11.69 11.51
C ASN A 27 -3.46 -11.59 11.74
N PRO A 28 -4.24 -11.20 10.72
CA PRO A 28 -5.68 -11.04 10.84
C PRO A 28 -6.33 -12.32 11.34
N ALA A 29 -7.02 -12.20 12.47
CA ALA A 29 -7.84 -13.24 13.04
C ALA A 29 -8.97 -13.66 12.08
N PRO A 30 -9.58 -14.85 12.26
CA PRO A 30 -10.71 -15.31 11.47
C PRO A 30 -11.84 -14.27 11.47
N GLY A 31 -12.36 -13.93 10.29
CA GLY A 31 -13.37 -12.89 10.11
C GLY A 31 -12.91 -11.46 10.42
N ALA A 32 -11.63 -11.24 10.74
CA ALA A 32 -11.11 -9.93 11.13
C ALA A 32 -10.30 -9.26 10.02
N THR A 33 -10.07 -7.96 10.23
CA THR A 33 -9.28 -7.11 9.36
C THR A 33 -8.11 -6.54 10.14
N GLU A 34 -6.93 -6.52 9.53
CA GLU A 34 -5.79 -5.78 10.04
C GLU A 34 -5.23 -4.83 8.98
N TYR A 35 -4.65 -3.73 9.43
CA TYR A 35 -4.07 -2.72 8.55
C TYR A 35 -2.73 -2.22 9.07
N VAL A 36 -1.85 -1.84 8.15
CA VAL A 36 -0.52 -1.31 8.43
C VAL A 36 -0.28 -0.07 7.58
N SER A 37 0.29 0.97 8.18
CA SER A 37 0.73 2.16 7.46
C SER A 37 1.96 1.82 6.62
N ILE A 38 1.78 1.77 5.29
CA ILE A 38 2.85 1.44 4.34
C ILE A 38 3.58 2.68 3.84
N VAL A 39 2.91 3.84 3.89
CA VAL A 39 3.53 5.15 3.75
C VAL A 39 3.18 5.95 5.00
N PRO A 40 4.15 6.14 5.92
CA PRO A 40 3.91 6.79 7.20
C PRO A 40 3.58 8.29 7.02
N PRO A 41 2.95 8.90 8.04
CA PRO A 41 2.74 10.34 8.06
C PRO A 41 4.09 11.05 8.09
N SER A 42 4.07 12.30 7.68
CA SER A 42 5.19 13.23 7.85
C SER A 42 4.64 14.53 8.38
N ASP A 43 5.38 15.13 9.30
CA ASP A 43 5.11 16.48 9.81
C ASP A 43 5.76 17.57 8.96
N ALA A 44 6.59 17.17 7.98
CA ALA A 44 7.18 18.09 7.01
C ALA A 44 6.08 18.79 6.22
N GLN A 45 6.06 20.12 6.30
CA GLN A 45 5.18 20.97 5.51
C GLN A 45 5.53 20.88 4.03
N GLY A 46 4.52 20.96 3.18
CA GLY A 46 4.66 20.77 1.73
C GLY A 46 3.99 19.50 1.24
N MET A 47 4.07 19.27 -0.06
CA MET A 47 3.40 18.16 -0.71
C MET A 47 4.40 17.05 -1.03
N ARG A 48 4.05 15.81 -0.71
CA ARG A 48 4.82 14.62 -1.07
C ARG A 48 4.09 13.90 -2.19
N LYS A 49 4.77 13.58 -3.27
CA LYS A 49 4.19 12.82 -4.38
C LYS A 49 4.63 11.36 -4.31
N VAL A 50 3.68 10.46 -4.08
CA VAL A 50 3.91 9.01 -4.04
C VAL A 50 3.46 8.36 -5.33
N LYS A 51 4.33 7.52 -5.91
CA LYS A 51 4.11 6.81 -7.18
C LYS A 51 4.69 5.42 -7.16
N HIS A 52 4.26 4.60 -8.13
CA HIS A 52 4.83 3.26 -8.40
C HIS A 52 4.82 2.35 -7.17
N LEU A 53 3.78 2.49 -6.35
CA LEU A 53 3.65 1.71 -5.13
C LEU A 53 3.43 0.24 -5.51
N THR A 54 4.36 -0.59 -5.05
CA THR A 54 4.36 -2.03 -5.30
C THR A 54 4.39 -2.74 -3.95
N VAL A 55 3.50 -3.71 -3.77
CA VAL A 55 3.44 -4.56 -2.58
C VAL A 55 3.73 -5.98 -2.99
N SER A 56 4.68 -6.63 -2.33
CA SER A 56 4.90 -8.08 -2.43
C SER A 56 4.42 -8.73 -1.15
N LEU A 57 3.65 -9.80 -1.28
CA LEU A 57 2.98 -10.49 -0.19
C LEU A 57 3.32 -11.98 -0.22
N ALA A 58 3.51 -12.57 0.96
CA ALA A 58 3.61 -14.00 1.16
C ALA A 58 2.73 -14.41 2.34
N PHE A 59 2.14 -15.60 2.26
CA PHE A 59 1.15 -16.08 3.22
C PHE A 59 1.72 -17.24 4.03
N GLY A 60 1.41 -17.26 5.32
CA GLY A 60 1.78 -18.34 6.22
C GLY A 60 0.79 -19.52 6.16
N ALA A 61 -0.47 -19.28 5.78
CA ALA A 61 -1.50 -20.31 5.70
C ALA A 61 -2.39 -20.19 4.45
N SER A 62 -3.09 -21.29 4.14
CA SER A 62 -3.93 -21.49 2.97
C SER A 62 -5.36 -20.99 3.19
N SER A 63 -5.60 -19.70 3.02
CA SER A 63 -6.94 -19.11 2.88
C SER A 63 -6.96 -18.02 1.82
N PRO A 64 -8.06 -17.85 1.05
CA PRO A 64 -8.26 -16.61 0.31
C PRO A 64 -8.32 -15.42 1.27
N MET A 65 -7.82 -14.27 0.81
CA MET A 65 -7.80 -13.03 1.58
C MET A 65 -8.20 -11.87 0.70
N TYR A 66 -8.91 -10.92 1.27
CA TYR A 66 -9.16 -9.65 0.62
C TYR A 66 -8.09 -8.64 1.00
N TRP A 67 -7.80 -7.70 0.12
CA TRP A 67 -6.87 -6.62 0.42
C TRP A 67 -7.28 -5.31 -0.22
N ALA A 68 -6.81 -4.21 0.35
CA ALA A 68 -6.89 -2.90 -0.27
C ALA A 68 -5.73 -1.99 0.14
N ILE A 69 -5.40 -1.06 -0.74
CA ILE A 69 -4.51 0.07 -0.47
C ILE A 69 -5.38 1.30 -0.33
N ILE A 70 -5.26 1.98 0.81
CA ILE A 70 -6.18 3.04 1.23
C ILE A 70 -5.38 4.30 1.52
N TYR A 71 -5.74 5.40 0.88
CA TYR A 71 -5.27 6.73 1.21
C TYR A 71 -6.11 7.30 2.36
N VAL A 72 -5.46 7.74 3.44
CA VAL A 72 -6.14 8.30 4.60
C VAL A 72 -5.64 9.73 4.83
N PRO A 73 -6.52 10.74 4.65
CA PRO A 73 -6.17 12.11 4.98
C PRO A 73 -5.93 12.30 6.48
N GLN A 74 -5.15 13.31 6.84
CA GLN A 74 -4.95 13.70 8.24
C GLN A 74 -6.32 13.91 8.93
N GLY A 75 -6.46 13.33 10.13
CA GLY A 75 -7.68 13.43 10.94
C GLY A 75 -8.75 12.38 10.64
N TYR A 76 -8.59 11.58 9.58
CA TYR A 76 -9.43 10.42 9.29
C TYR A 76 -8.80 9.14 9.81
N GLN A 77 -9.63 8.11 9.99
CA GLN A 77 -9.22 6.78 10.41
C GLN A 77 -9.56 5.77 9.32
N VAL A 78 -8.80 4.67 9.28
CA VAL A 78 -9.15 3.50 8.46
C VAL A 78 -10.46 2.93 9.01
N GLN A 79 -11.40 2.64 8.11
CA GLN A 79 -12.69 2.05 8.41
C GLN A 79 -12.64 0.54 8.19
N ASN A 80 -13.55 -0.20 8.81
CA ASN A 80 -13.66 -1.62 8.51
C ASN A 80 -14.27 -1.81 7.11
N PRO A 81 -13.68 -2.66 6.27
CA PRO A 81 -14.23 -3.05 4.99
C PRO A 81 -15.44 -3.98 5.20
N SER A 82 -16.32 -3.99 4.22
CA SER A 82 -17.48 -4.86 4.17
C SER A 82 -17.13 -6.15 3.43
N PHE A 83 -16.33 -7.02 4.06
CA PHE A 83 -16.07 -8.34 3.50
C PHE A 83 -17.32 -9.21 3.58
N PRO A 84 -17.58 -10.09 2.60
CA PRO A 84 -18.53 -11.16 2.78
C PRO A 84 -17.91 -12.22 3.71
N ASN A 85 -17.95 -11.96 5.02
CA ASN A 85 -17.55 -12.90 6.06
C ASN A 85 -18.79 -13.38 6.82
N ASN A 86 -19.43 -14.42 6.29
CA ASN A 86 -20.49 -15.24 6.91
C ASN A 86 -21.75 -14.58 7.51
N GLU A 87 -21.87 -13.27 7.66
CA GLU A 87 -23.14 -12.63 8.05
C GLU A 87 -23.51 -11.44 7.16
N SER A 88 -24.60 -11.62 6.42
CA SER A 88 -25.53 -10.57 5.96
C SER A 88 -25.00 -9.46 5.04
N VAL A 89 -23.86 -9.60 4.36
CA VAL A 89 -23.55 -8.71 3.23
C VAL A 89 -24.31 -9.20 2.00
N SER A 90 -25.46 -8.58 1.69
CA SER A 90 -26.16 -8.84 0.44
C SER A 90 -25.30 -8.39 -0.75
N GLY A 91 -25.39 -9.13 -1.86
CA GLY A 91 -24.62 -8.84 -3.06
C GLY A 91 -24.81 -7.38 -3.51
N GLY A 92 -23.71 -6.71 -3.87
CA GLY A 92 -23.72 -5.31 -4.31
C GLY A 92 -23.28 -4.28 -3.27
N THR A 93 -22.91 -4.70 -2.06
CA THR A 93 -22.37 -3.78 -1.03
C THR A 93 -20.97 -3.29 -1.41
N PRO A 94 -20.67 -1.98 -1.29
CA PRO A 94 -19.32 -1.45 -1.48
C PRO A 94 -18.30 -2.14 -0.57
N PHE A 95 -17.16 -2.49 -1.14
CA PHE A 95 -16.04 -3.12 -0.43
C PHE A 95 -15.55 -2.30 0.78
N TYR A 96 -15.52 -0.98 0.65
CA TYR A 96 -15.12 -0.06 1.71
C TYR A 96 -16.12 1.09 1.78
N PRO A 97 -16.52 1.56 2.98
CA PRO A 97 -17.57 2.56 3.09
C PRO A 97 -17.20 3.89 2.39
N ALA A 98 -15.95 4.33 2.53
CA ALA A 98 -15.44 5.54 1.86
C ALA A 98 -14.64 5.18 0.60
N ASN A 99 -15.30 4.70 -0.45
CA ASN A 99 -14.67 4.25 -1.71
C ASN A 99 -13.69 5.25 -2.34
N GLN A 100 -13.88 6.56 -2.13
CA GLN A 100 -12.98 7.61 -2.63
C GLN A 100 -11.53 7.51 -2.12
N PHE A 101 -11.33 6.82 -0.99
CA PHE A 101 -10.04 6.60 -0.35
C PHE A 101 -9.34 5.34 -0.84
N ILE A 102 -10.02 4.42 -1.53
CA ILE A 102 -9.37 3.26 -2.12
C ILE A 102 -8.48 3.71 -3.29
N MET A 103 -7.23 3.25 -3.26
CA MET A 103 -6.31 3.38 -4.37
C MET A 103 -6.28 2.14 -5.26
N ASP A 104 -6.37 0.96 -4.62
CA ASP A 104 -6.42 -0.34 -5.29
C ASP A 104 -7.00 -1.38 -4.32
N SER A 105 -7.56 -2.47 -4.84
CA SER A 105 -8.19 -3.51 -4.03
C SER A 105 -8.32 -4.81 -4.81
N GLY A 106 -8.41 -5.94 -4.10
CA GLY A 106 -8.67 -7.22 -4.74
C GLY A 106 -8.74 -8.40 -3.77
N VAL A 107 -8.64 -9.59 -4.35
CA VAL A 107 -8.58 -10.87 -3.64
C VAL A 107 -7.23 -11.52 -3.93
N LEU A 108 -6.69 -12.19 -2.93
CA LEU A 108 -5.46 -12.94 -2.99
C LEU A 108 -5.77 -14.41 -2.72
N ASP A 109 -5.21 -15.27 -3.57
CA ASP A 109 -5.14 -16.69 -3.32
C ASP A 109 -3.78 -17.01 -2.70
N SER A 110 -3.80 -17.51 -1.48
CA SER A 110 -2.58 -17.89 -0.74
C SER A 110 -1.93 -19.16 -1.28
N GLN A 111 -2.61 -19.95 -2.12
CA GLN A 111 -2.05 -21.16 -2.73
C GLN A 111 -1.33 -20.90 -4.04
N ALA A 112 -1.54 -19.75 -4.67
CA ALA A 112 -0.88 -19.36 -5.92
C ALA A 112 0.60 -18.95 -5.74
N GLY A 113 1.11 -18.95 -4.50
CA GLY A 113 2.46 -18.49 -4.15
C GLY A 113 2.50 -17.00 -3.80
N PRO A 114 3.71 -16.41 -3.70
CA PRO A 114 3.87 -15.00 -3.37
C PRO A 114 3.21 -14.10 -4.42
N ALA A 115 2.40 -13.15 -3.96
CA ALA A 115 1.70 -12.21 -4.83
C ALA A 115 2.47 -10.90 -4.94
N ARG A 116 2.47 -10.29 -6.12
CA ARG A 116 2.98 -8.93 -6.32
C ARG A 116 1.89 -8.04 -6.91
N ILE A 117 1.61 -6.96 -6.20
CA ILE A 117 0.57 -5.98 -6.52
C ILE A 117 1.24 -4.69 -6.95
N HIS A 118 0.76 -4.09 -8.03
CA HIS A 118 1.21 -2.80 -8.53
C HIS A 118 0.06 -1.79 -8.52
N CYS A 119 0.09 -0.86 -7.56
CA CYS A 119 -0.87 0.21 -7.51
C CYS A 119 -0.56 1.24 -8.61
N ARG A 120 -1.50 1.40 -9.55
CA ARG A 120 -1.37 2.34 -10.68
C ARG A 120 -1.63 3.79 -10.26
N GLN A 121 -2.39 4.01 -9.19
CA GLN A 121 -2.75 5.34 -8.74
C GLN A 121 -1.58 5.99 -8.00
N SER A 122 -1.25 7.22 -8.41
CA SER A 122 -0.36 8.10 -7.64
C SER A 122 -1.17 9.02 -6.74
N ARG A 123 -0.62 9.38 -5.57
CA ARG A 123 -1.24 10.35 -4.66
C ARG A 123 -0.28 11.46 -4.28
N ASN A 124 -0.84 12.64 -4.11
CA ASN A 124 -0.20 13.74 -3.43
C ASN A 124 -0.61 13.63 -1.95
N LEU A 125 0.37 13.58 -1.05
CA LEU A 125 0.19 13.48 0.39
C LEU A 125 0.65 14.81 1.01
N ASN A 126 -0.22 15.44 1.78
CA ASN A 126 0.15 16.58 2.59
C ASN A 126 0.76 16.11 3.93
N SER A 127 1.01 17.06 4.82
CA SER A 127 1.39 16.78 6.19
C SER A 127 0.31 15.93 6.87
N GLY A 128 0.72 14.89 7.61
CA GLY A 128 -0.19 14.00 8.31
C GLY A 128 -0.96 12.98 7.46
N ASP A 129 -0.98 13.11 6.12
CA ASP A 129 -1.61 12.14 5.22
C ASP A 129 -0.79 10.84 5.13
N GLN A 130 -1.50 9.72 5.01
CA GLN A 130 -0.91 8.38 5.06
C GLN A 130 -1.50 7.45 4.01
N ILE A 131 -0.78 6.36 3.73
CA ILE A 131 -1.31 5.26 2.92
C ILE A 131 -1.19 3.97 3.73
N TYR A 132 -2.31 3.27 3.85
CA TYR A 132 -2.42 1.99 4.52
C TYR A 132 -2.54 0.86 3.51
N ILE A 133 -2.04 -0.31 3.90
CA ILE A 133 -2.55 -1.56 3.36
C ILE A 133 -3.48 -2.19 4.39
N LEU A 134 -4.53 -2.79 3.89
CA LEU A 134 -5.54 -3.48 4.64
C LEU A 134 -5.62 -4.92 4.15
N ILE A 135 -5.70 -5.88 5.07
CA ILE A 135 -5.88 -7.30 4.77
C ILE A 135 -7.04 -7.86 5.60
N GLY A 136 -7.97 -8.48 4.89
CA GLY A 136 -9.10 -9.21 5.45
C GLY A 136 -8.91 -10.70 5.39
N ASN A 137 -9.11 -11.36 6.52
CA ASN A 137 -9.23 -12.81 6.58
C ASN A 137 -10.71 -13.18 6.66
N THR A 138 -11.23 -13.81 5.61
CA THR A 138 -12.63 -14.27 5.56
C THR A 138 -12.77 -15.75 5.87
N SER A 139 -11.69 -16.45 6.24
CA SER A 139 -11.82 -17.82 6.73
C SER A 139 -12.41 -17.85 8.14
N ASP A 140 -13.19 -18.89 8.41
CA ASP A 140 -13.63 -19.29 9.75
C ASP A 140 -12.53 -20.06 10.53
N GLY A 141 -11.31 -20.12 9.96
CA GLY A 141 -10.23 -20.99 10.39
C GLY A 141 -9.32 -20.37 11.46
N SER A 142 -8.01 -20.41 11.25
CA SER A 142 -7.02 -19.78 12.15
C SER A 142 -6.62 -18.39 11.66
N ALA A 143 -6.00 -17.60 12.54
CA ALA A 143 -5.33 -16.38 12.11
C ALA A 143 -4.28 -16.72 11.05
N ASN A 144 -4.17 -15.89 10.03
CA ASN A 144 -3.27 -16.16 8.91
C ASN A 144 -2.25 -15.04 8.79
N LYS A 145 -1.00 -15.39 9.09
CA LYS A 145 0.12 -14.46 9.08
C LYS A 145 0.47 -14.11 7.64
N VAL A 146 0.50 -12.81 7.35
CA VAL A 146 0.93 -12.27 6.06
C VAL A 146 2.24 -11.53 6.27
N PHE A 147 3.19 -11.79 5.39
CA PHE A 147 4.45 -11.07 5.29
C PHE A 147 4.39 -10.16 4.08
N GLY A 148 4.65 -8.89 4.30
CA GLY A 148 4.56 -7.87 3.27
C GLY A 148 5.85 -7.07 3.13
N HIS A 149 6.14 -6.70 1.88
CA HIS A 149 7.17 -5.75 1.53
C HIS A 149 6.59 -4.72 0.56
N THR A 150 6.60 -3.45 0.96
CA THR A 150 6.17 -2.33 0.12
C THR A 150 7.39 -1.59 -0.41
N SER A 151 7.36 -1.20 -1.69
CA SER A 151 8.29 -0.23 -2.25
C SER A 151 7.54 0.83 -3.04
N TYR A 152 7.97 2.08 -2.94
CA TYR A 152 7.35 3.20 -3.65
C TYR A 152 8.36 4.30 -3.95
N ALA A 153 8.08 5.10 -4.97
CA ALA A 153 8.83 6.31 -5.27
C ALA A 153 8.18 7.52 -4.59
N ILE A 154 8.96 8.34 -3.90
CA ILE A 154 8.51 9.56 -3.23
C ILE A 154 9.34 10.78 -3.66
N ALA A 155 8.67 11.90 -3.92
CA ALA A 155 9.32 13.19 -4.13
C ALA A 155 8.70 14.23 -3.20
N TYR A 156 9.55 15.06 -2.61
CA TYR A 156 9.14 16.23 -1.84
C TYR A 156 9.07 17.42 -2.81
N THR A 157 7.94 18.10 -2.85
CA THR A 157 7.69 19.26 -3.74
C THR A 157 7.38 20.50 -2.95
#